data_AF-A0A847DTJ4-F1
#
_entry.id   AF-A0A847DTJ4-F1
#
_cell.length_a   1.000
_cell.length_b   1.000
_cell.length_c   1.000
_cell.angle_alpha   90.00
_cell.angle_beta   90.00
_cell.angle_gamma   90.00
#
_symmetry.space_group_name_H-M   'P 1'
#
loop_
_entity.id
_entity.type
_entity.pdbx_description
1 polymer ?
#
loop_
_entity_poly.entity_id
_entity_poly.type
_entity_poly.pdbx_seq_one_letter_code
_entity_poly.pdbx_strand_id
1 'polypeptide(L)'
;YYNWKSGKAEKCIFCYPRIEAGQPTVCSETCVGRIRYLGVLLYDADRIEQAAGVENDRDLYEAQLGLFLDPDDPAVIAQARADGVPDAWLEAARASPVYRMAVDWKVALPLHPEYRTLPMVWYVPPLSPISAAAHAGHVGANGQIPDVAQLRIPVQYLANLLTAGDTAPVVRALERMLAMRAFQRDLHVEGRENREVLAQAGLTVAEVQQMYRVMAIANYEDRFVIPTSHREYAESTFDLRGGCGFSFGNGCSEGTSETSLFGAGKRRTIPVKATI
;
A
#
# COMPACT_ATOMS: atom_id res chain seq x y z
N TYR A 1 -7.41 -4.53 20.09
CA TYR A 1 -6.96 -4.78 21.47
C TYR A 1 -8.01 -4.27 22.43
N TYR A 2 -8.42 -5.09 23.39
CA TYR A 2 -9.41 -4.68 24.39
C TYR A 2 -8.74 -3.87 25.49
N ASN A 3 -9.26 -2.67 25.78
CA ASN A 3 -8.83 -1.84 26.89
C ASN A 3 -9.69 -2.19 28.11
N TRP A 4 -9.11 -2.97 29.02
CA TRP A 4 -9.79 -3.46 30.23
C TRP A 4 -10.20 -2.35 31.21
N LYS A 5 -9.59 -1.16 31.13
CA LYS A 5 -9.92 -0.03 31.99
C LYS A 5 -11.11 0.77 31.46
N SER A 6 -11.13 1.05 30.16
CA SER A 6 -12.24 1.79 29.53
C SER A 6 -13.43 0.90 29.18
N GLY A 7 -13.22 -0.42 29.13
CA GLY A 7 -14.22 -1.38 28.66
C GLY A 7 -14.47 -1.33 27.16
N LYS A 8 -13.58 -0.69 26.38
CA LYS A 8 -13.73 -0.48 24.93
C LYS A 8 -12.62 -1.16 24.15
N ALA A 9 -12.92 -1.59 22.92
CA ALA A 9 -11.91 -2.08 22.00
C ALA A 9 -11.25 -0.91 21.25
N GLU A 10 -9.92 -0.96 21.15
CA GLU A 10 -9.10 0.00 20.41
C GLU A 10 -8.26 -0.75 19.37
N LYS A 11 -7.94 -0.10 18.25
CA LYS A 11 -7.20 -0.71 17.15
C LYS A 11 -6.24 0.29 16.51
N CYS A 12 -5.42 -0.20 15.60
CA CYS A 12 -4.68 0.68 14.69
C CYS A 12 -5.67 1.63 13.97
N ILE A 13 -5.39 2.93 14.07
CA ILE A 13 -6.17 4.00 13.44
C ILE A 13 -5.53 4.52 12.15
N PHE A 14 -4.54 3.78 11.62
CA PHE A 14 -3.74 4.15 10.44
C PHE A 14 -3.17 5.58 10.51
N CYS A 15 -2.92 6.09 11.72
CA CYS A 15 -2.54 7.47 11.96
C CYS A 15 -3.39 8.48 11.17
N TYR A 16 -4.72 8.29 11.09
CA TYR A 16 -5.59 9.16 10.28
C TYR A 16 -5.34 10.67 10.46
N PRO A 17 -5.02 11.23 11.65
CA PRO A 17 -4.75 12.67 11.76
C PRO A 17 -3.53 13.14 10.95
N ARG A 18 -2.58 12.23 10.68
CA ARG A 18 -1.41 12.49 9.82
C ARG A 18 -1.73 12.25 8.36
N ILE A 19 -2.40 11.14 8.05
CA ILE A 19 -2.81 10.80 6.68
C ILE A 19 -3.72 11.88 6.09
N GLU A 20 -4.63 12.43 6.89
CA GLU A 20 -5.49 13.54 6.47
C GLU A 20 -4.69 14.77 6.01
N ALA A 21 -3.52 15.00 6.60
CA ALA A 21 -2.60 16.06 6.26
C ALA A 21 -1.52 15.66 5.23
N GLY A 22 -1.68 14.52 4.55
CA GLY A 22 -0.70 14.02 3.56
C GLY A 22 0.61 13.52 4.17
N GLN A 23 0.63 13.21 5.47
CA GLN A 23 1.83 12.73 6.16
C GLN A 23 1.81 11.20 6.35
N PRO A 24 2.98 10.53 6.35
CA PRO A 24 3.06 9.10 6.61
C PRO A 24 2.60 8.72 8.02
N THR A 25 2.20 7.46 8.15
CA THR A 25 1.98 6.86 9.47
C THR A 25 3.28 6.84 10.28
N VAL A 26 3.17 6.96 11.60
CA VAL A 26 4.34 7.00 12.50
C VAL A 26 5.25 5.81 12.26
N CYS A 27 4.68 4.60 12.17
CA CYS A 27 5.44 3.38 11.96
C CYS A 27 6.05 3.23 10.55
N SER A 28 5.58 4.02 9.56
CA SER A 28 6.18 4.09 8.22
C SER A 28 7.33 5.08 8.16
N GLU A 29 7.12 6.28 8.67
CA GLU A 29 8.15 7.32 8.73
C GLU A 29 9.36 6.89 9.56
N THR A 30 9.10 6.26 10.71
CA THR A 30 10.15 5.78 11.64
C THR A 30 10.72 4.41 11.26
N CYS A 31 10.35 3.86 10.11
CA CYS A 31 10.88 2.58 9.67
C CYS A 31 12.36 2.70 9.27
N VAL A 32 13.26 2.36 10.19
CA VAL A 32 14.72 2.40 10.00
C VAL A 32 15.16 1.59 8.79
N GLY A 33 14.54 0.42 8.57
CA GLY A 33 14.85 -0.45 7.44
C GLY A 33 14.36 0.06 6.08
N ARG A 34 13.61 1.18 6.03
CA ARG A 34 13.11 1.79 4.80
C ARG A 34 12.22 0.88 3.94
N ILE A 35 11.58 -0.12 4.55
CA ILE A 35 10.80 -1.17 3.85
C ILE A 35 9.30 -0.90 3.73
N ARG A 36 8.82 0.26 4.19
CA ARG A 36 7.38 0.59 4.17
C ARG A 36 7.08 1.62 3.10
N TYR A 37 6.01 1.36 2.36
CA TYR A 37 5.52 2.18 1.25
C TYR A 37 4.05 2.50 1.50
N LEU A 38 3.66 3.73 1.20
CA LEU A 38 2.28 4.21 1.30
C LEU A 38 1.92 4.83 -0.04
N GLY A 39 0.78 4.42 -0.59
CA GLY A 39 0.29 4.83 -1.90
C GLY A 39 -1.19 4.52 -2.02
N VAL A 40 -1.87 5.27 -2.88
CA VAL A 40 -3.29 5.11 -3.14
C VAL A 40 -3.54 3.85 -3.99
N LEU A 41 -4.64 3.15 -3.72
CA LEU A 41 -5.21 2.12 -4.57
C LEU A 41 -6.67 2.48 -4.82
N LEU A 42 -7.06 2.58 -6.09
CA LEU A 42 -8.46 2.67 -6.48
C LEU A 42 -9.03 1.26 -6.52
N TYR A 43 -10.23 1.05 -5.97
CA TYR A 43 -10.86 -0.26 -5.94
C TYR A 43 -12.38 -0.15 -6.14
N ASP A 44 -12.95 -1.17 -6.76
CA ASP A 44 -14.40 -1.30 -6.93
C ASP A 44 -15.04 -1.89 -5.66
N ALA A 45 -15.79 -1.05 -4.94
CA ALA A 45 -16.43 -1.44 -3.69
C ALA A 45 -17.61 -2.40 -3.88
N ASP A 46 -18.30 -2.35 -5.03
CA ASP A 46 -19.49 -3.17 -5.30
C ASP A 46 -19.12 -4.64 -5.52
N ARG A 47 -17.86 -4.90 -5.92
CA ARG A 47 -17.34 -6.25 -6.17
C ARG A 47 -16.66 -6.90 -4.96
N ILE A 48 -16.61 -6.23 -3.80
CA ILE A 48 -15.96 -6.74 -2.58
C ILE A 48 -16.53 -8.08 -2.13
N GLU A 49 -17.85 -8.19 -2.03
CA GLU A 49 -18.51 -9.42 -1.56
C GLU A 49 -18.21 -10.58 -2.51
N GLN A 50 -18.29 -10.34 -3.82
CA GLN A 50 -17.98 -11.32 -4.84
C GLN A 50 -16.54 -11.82 -4.74
N ALA A 51 -15.57 -10.92 -4.57
CA ALA A 51 -14.16 -11.27 -4.48
C ALA A 51 -13.83 -12.04 -3.18
N ALA A 52 -14.39 -11.62 -2.05
CA ALA A 52 -14.22 -12.30 -0.77
C ALA A 52 -14.94 -13.66 -0.71
N GLY A 53 -15.99 -13.83 -1.54
CA GLY A 53 -16.85 -15.01 -1.62
C GLY A 53 -16.36 -16.12 -2.57
N VAL A 54 -15.23 -15.96 -3.25
CA VAL A 54 -14.70 -17.00 -4.17
C VAL A 54 -14.50 -18.33 -3.45
N GLU A 55 -14.94 -19.44 -4.04
CA GLU A 55 -14.98 -20.76 -3.36
C GLU A 55 -13.59 -21.25 -2.92
N ASN A 56 -12.60 -21.15 -3.81
CA ASN A 56 -11.24 -21.63 -3.56
C ASN A 56 -10.36 -20.53 -2.97
N ASP A 57 -9.79 -20.79 -1.79
CA ASP A 57 -8.97 -19.82 -1.06
C ASP A 57 -7.73 -19.35 -1.86
N ARG A 58 -7.19 -20.19 -2.75
CA ARG A 58 -6.03 -19.83 -3.59
C ARG A 58 -6.34 -18.77 -4.63
N ASP A 59 -7.61 -18.64 -5.00
CA ASP A 59 -8.05 -17.69 -6.02
C ASP A 59 -8.31 -16.30 -5.41
N LEU A 60 -8.35 -16.16 -4.07
CA LEU A 60 -8.62 -14.90 -3.36
C LEU A 60 -7.58 -13.81 -3.65
N TYR A 61 -6.32 -14.18 -3.85
CA TYR A 61 -5.26 -13.23 -4.21
C TYR A 61 -5.54 -12.55 -5.56
N GLU A 62 -5.84 -13.35 -6.60
CA GLU A 62 -6.14 -12.83 -7.92
C GLU A 62 -7.52 -12.15 -7.96
N ALA A 63 -8.49 -12.64 -7.17
CA ALA A 63 -9.78 -11.99 -7.01
C ALA A 63 -9.65 -10.58 -6.40
N GLN A 64 -8.82 -10.42 -5.36
CA GLN A 64 -8.54 -9.11 -4.77
C GLN A 64 -7.79 -8.20 -5.74
N LEU A 65 -6.82 -8.71 -6.49
CA LEU A 65 -6.15 -7.95 -7.55
C LEU A 65 -7.12 -7.45 -8.60
N GLY A 66 -8.12 -8.26 -8.97
CA GLY A 66 -9.17 -7.90 -9.92
C GLY A 66 -10.15 -6.83 -9.42
N LEU A 67 -10.06 -6.42 -8.15
CA LEU A 67 -10.77 -5.25 -7.60
C LEU A 67 -10.00 -3.95 -7.79
N PHE A 68 -8.66 -4.02 -7.89
CA PHE A 68 -7.84 -2.82 -8.05
C PHE A 68 -7.97 -2.29 -9.47
N LEU A 69 -8.24 -0.99 -9.56
CA LEU A 69 -8.54 -0.31 -10.81
C LEU A 69 -7.28 0.40 -11.33
N ASP A 70 -7.13 0.40 -12.65
CA ASP A 70 -6.02 1.07 -13.32
C ASP A 70 -6.16 2.61 -13.21
N PRO A 71 -5.25 3.30 -12.51
CA PRO A 71 -5.33 4.74 -12.33
C PRO A 71 -5.03 5.54 -13.62
N ASP A 72 -4.49 4.91 -14.65
CA ASP A 72 -4.21 5.53 -15.96
C ASP A 72 -5.35 5.30 -16.98
N ASP A 73 -6.32 4.42 -16.68
CA ASP A 73 -7.47 4.15 -17.57
C ASP A 73 -8.44 5.36 -17.58
N PRO A 74 -8.70 5.99 -18.75
CA PRO A 74 -9.65 7.09 -18.86
C PRO A 74 -11.06 6.77 -18.34
N ALA A 75 -11.52 5.52 -18.47
CA ALA A 75 -12.82 5.10 -17.97
C ALA A 75 -12.86 5.07 -16.45
N VAL A 76 -11.80 4.55 -15.81
CA VAL A 76 -11.64 4.56 -14.35
C VAL A 76 -11.55 5.99 -13.82
N ILE A 77 -10.77 6.85 -14.49
CA ILE A 77 -10.64 8.27 -14.11
C ILE A 77 -12.00 8.99 -14.18
N ALA A 78 -12.77 8.76 -15.25
CA ALA A 78 -14.09 9.36 -15.41
C ALA A 78 -15.07 8.88 -14.32
N GLN A 79 -15.08 7.57 -14.04
CA GLN A 79 -15.92 6.97 -13.01
C GLN A 79 -15.54 7.46 -11.61
N ALA A 80 -14.24 7.46 -11.28
CA ALA A 80 -13.76 7.92 -9.97
C ALA A 80 -14.13 9.39 -9.71
N ARG A 81 -14.09 10.25 -10.73
CA ARG A 81 -14.59 11.63 -10.62
C ARG A 81 -16.09 11.70 -10.40
N ALA A 82 -16.87 10.85 -11.08
CA ALA A 82 -18.31 10.75 -10.86
C ALA A 82 -18.64 10.31 -9.43
N ASP A 83 -17.81 9.44 -8.85
CA ASP A 83 -17.91 8.96 -7.47
C ASP A 83 -17.34 9.93 -6.43
N GLY A 84 -16.87 11.11 -6.85
CA GLY A 84 -16.41 12.18 -5.97
C GLY A 84 -14.95 12.05 -5.50
N VAL A 85 -14.13 11.22 -6.14
CA VAL A 85 -12.69 11.13 -5.84
C VAL A 85 -11.98 12.41 -6.32
N PRO A 86 -11.28 13.14 -5.43
CA PRO A 86 -10.57 14.36 -5.82
C PRO A 86 -9.43 14.11 -6.81
N ASP A 87 -9.17 15.04 -7.72
CA ASP A 87 -8.07 14.90 -8.71
C ASP A 87 -6.71 14.65 -8.06
N ALA A 88 -6.43 15.26 -6.90
CA ALA A 88 -5.19 15.01 -6.15
C ALA A 88 -5.01 13.54 -5.74
N TRP A 89 -6.11 12.82 -5.46
CA TRP A 89 -6.09 11.39 -5.16
C TRP A 89 -5.86 10.55 -6.42
N LEU A 90 -6.40 10.96 -7.57
CA LEU A 90 -6.16 10.31 -8.85
C LEU A 90 -4.71 10.43 -9.29
N GLU A 91 -4.12 11.63 -9.16
CA GLU A 91 -2.69 11.84 -9.44
C GLU A 91 -1.80 11.02 -8.48
N ALA A 92 -2.16 10.96 -7.19
CA ALA A 92 -1.46 10.12 -6.22
C ALA A 92 -1.59 8.62 -6.52
N ALA A 93 -2.72 8.17 -7.09
CA ALA A 93 -2.91 6.79 -7.50
C ALA A 93 -2.00 6.39 -8.68
N ARG A 94 -1.85 7.26 -9.68
CA ARG A 94 -0.92 7.02 -10.81
C ARG A 94 0.55 6.95 -10.38
N ALA A 95 0.91 7.74 -9.37
CA ALA A 95 2.24 7.73 -8.77
C ALA A 95 2.43 6.69 -7.66
N SER A 96 1.41 5.85 -7.38
CA SER A 96 1.40 4.98 -6.21
C SER A 96 2.48 3.89 -6.26
N PRO A 97 3.43 3.86 -5.29
CA PRO A 97 4.40 2.76 -5.21
C PRO A 97 3.71 1.43 -4.83
N VAL A 98 2.58 1.50 -4.13
CA VAL A 98 1.81 0.32 -3.72
C VAL A 98 1.13 -0.33 -4.93
N TYR A 99 0.52 0.47 -5.81
CA TYR A 99 -0.06 -0.02 -7.07
C TYR A 99 1.00 -0.72 -7.93
N ARG A 100 2.16 -0.08 -8.12
CA ARG A 100 3.28 -0.66 -8.88
C ARG A 100 3.76 -1.98 -8.28
N MET A 101 3.92 -2.07 -6.96
CA MET A 101 4.39 -3.31 -6.33
C MET A 101 3.36 -4.45 -6.36
N ALA A 102 2.08 -4.14 -6.18
CA ALA A 102 1.02 -5.13 -6.10
C ALA A 102 0.51 -5.56 -7.48
N VAL A 103 0.27 -4.61 -8.39
CA VAL A 103 -0.39 -4.81 -9.68
C VAL A 103 0.64 -4.97 -10.80
N ASP A 104 1.49 -3.98 -11.04
CA ASP A 104 2.42 -4.00 -12.19
C ASP A 104 3.52 -5.06 -12.01
N TRP A 105 4.28 -4.95 -10.92
CA TRP A 105 5.45 -5.78 -10.66
C TRP A 105 5.10 -7.09 -9.95
N LYS A 106 3.88 -7.25 -9.44
CA LYS A 106 3.40 -8.46 -8.74
C LYS A 106 4.43 -9.01 -7.73
N VAL A 107 5.12 -8.10 -7.01
CA VAL A 107 6.13 -8.44 -5.99
C VAL A 107 5.57 -8.35 -4.57
N ALA A 108 4.52 -7.56 -4.37
CA ALA A 108 3.79 -7.51 -3.11
C ALA A 108 2.61 -8.49 -3.14
N LEU A 109 2.39 -9.19 -2.03
CA LEU A 109 1.36 -10.20 -1.84
C LEU A 109 0.55 -9.91 -0.56
N PRO A 110 -0.75 -10.22 -0.50
CA PRO A 110 -1.56 -10.02 0.70
C PRO A 110 -1.10 -10.92 1.84
N LEU A 111 -1.39 -10.54 3.09
CA LEU A 111 -1.13 -11.39 4.25
C LEU A 111 -2.38 -12.23 4.57
N HIS A 112 -2.24 -13.55 4.57
CA HIS A 112 -3.33 -14.50 4.82
C HIS A 112 -4.63 -14.16 4.05
N PRO A 113 -4.60 -14.17 2.69
CA PRO A 113 -5.80 -13.89 1.90
C PRO A 113 -6.97 -14.83 2.22
N GLU A 114 -6.71 -16.07 2.66
CA GLU A 114 -7.70 -17.08 3.07
C GLU A 114 -8.62 -16.64 4.22
N TYR A 115 -8.27 -15.58 4.96
CA TYR A 115 -9.17 -14.99 5.95
C TYR A 115 -10.30 -14.16 5.34
N ARG A 116 -10.32 -13.96 4.01
CA ARG A 116 -11.41 -13.34 3.25
C ARG A 116 -11.76 -11.92 3.72
N THR A 117 -10.80 -11.23 4.34
CA THR A 117 -10.94 -9.83 4.78
C THR A 117 -10.47 -8.82 3.74
N LEU A 118 -9.93 -9.29 2.61
CA LEU A 118 -9.30 -8.48 1.55
C LEU A 118 -8.30 -7.46 2.14
N PRO A 119 -7.19 -7.93 2.73
CA PRO A 119 -6.28 -7.08 3.49
C PRO A 119 -5.63 -6.01 2.60
N MET A 120 -5.49 -4.79 3.11
CA MET A 120 -4.89 -3.65 2.37
C MET A 120 -3.43 -3.36 2.79
N VAL A 121 -2.82 -4.24 3.59
CA VAL A 121 -1.39 -4.19 3.93
C VAL A 121 -0.71 -5.43 3.34
N TRP A 122 0.14 -5.20 2.35
CA TRP A 122 0.77 -6.24 1.54
C TRP A 122 2.28 -6.32 1.81
N TYR A 123 2.87 -7.47 1.49
CA TYR A 123 4.24 -7.81 1.85
C TYR A 123 5.01 -8.31 0.63
N VAL A 124 6.24 -7.83 0.47
CA VAL A 124 7.19 -8.42 -0.47
C VAL A 124 7.89 -9.59 0.23
N PRO A 125 7.88 -10.82 -0.35
CA PRO A 125 8.51 -11.97 0.29
C PRO A 125 10.04 -11.78 0.39
N PRO A 126 10.67 -12.18 1.50
CA PRO A 126 12.09 -11.97 1.71
C PRO A 126 12.93 -12.95 0.88
N LEU A 127 14.02 -12.44 0.28
CA LEU A 127 15.09 -13.30 -0.19
C LEU A 127 15.85 -13.89 1.01
N SER A 128 16.49 -15.04 0.81
CA SER A 128 17.34 -15.67 1.83
C SER A 128 18.65 -16.17 1.22
N PRO A 129 19.70 -16.43 2.01
CA PRO A 129 20.89 -17.09 1.50
C PRO A 129 20.54 -18.44 0.86
N ILE A 130 21.34 -18.87 -0.11
CA ILE A 130 21.25 -20.24 -0.63
C ILE A 130 21.59 -21.25 0.48
N SER A 131 20.98 -22.42 0.41
CA SER A 131 21.22 -23.49 1.38
C SER A 131 22.70 -23.93 1.36
N ALA A 132 23.22 -24.36 2.52
CA ALA A 132 24.60 -24.83 2.65
C ALA A 132 24.95 -26.00 1.71
N ALA A 133 23.94 -26.77 1.27
CA ALA A 133 24.10 -27.85 0.30
C ALA A 133 24.39 -27.34 -1.12
N ALA A 134 23.81 -26.21 -1.55
CA ALA A 134 24.09 -25.59 -2.84
C ALA A 134 25.49 -24.94 -2.89
N HIS A 135 25.98 -24.46 -1.74
CA HIS A 135 27.33 -23.90 -1.59
C HIS A 135 28.46 -24.90 -1.80
N ALA A 136 28.20 -26.22 -1.73
CA ALA A 136 29.21 -27.27 -1.87
C ALA A 136 29.66 -27.55 -3.32
N GLY A 137 29.26 -26.72 -4.30
CA GLY A 137 29.90 -26.68 -5.62
C GLY A 137 28.98 -26.55 -6.82
N HIS A 138 27.65 -26.58 -6.65
CA HIS A 138 26.70 -26.45 -7.74
C HIS A 138 25.60 -25.46 -7.34
N VAL A 139 25.85 -24.16 -7.52
CA VAL A 139 24.74 -23.21 -7.60
C VAL A 139 23.98 -23.61 -8.86
N GLY A 140 22.79 -24.16 -8.67
CA GLY A 140 21.88 -24.42 -9.79
C GLY A 140 21.43 -23.06 -10.28
N ALA A 141 22.01 -22.58 -11.36
CA ALA A 141 21.48 -21.43 -12.05
C ALA A 141 20.24 -21.92 -12.83
N ASN A 142 19.08 -21.32 -12.56
CA ASN A 142 17.96 -21.44 -13.47
C ASN A 142 18.18 -20.38 -14.55
N GLY A 143 18.93 -20.72 -15.59
CA GLY A 143 19.37 -19.75 -16.60
C GLY A 143 20.34 -18.72 -16.02
N GLN A 144 19.94 -17.44 -16.00
CA GLN A 144 20.78 -16.33 -15.53
C GLN A 144 20.57 -15.99 -14.04
N ILE A 145 19.58 -16.62 -13.38
CA ILE A 145 19.14 -16.29 -12.02
C ILE A 145 19.36 -17.49 -11.09
N PRO A 146 19.77 -17.30 -9.82
CA PRO A 146 19.80 -18.39 -8.86
C PRO A 146 18.45 -19.07 -8.73
N ASP A 147 18.42 -20.40 -8.68
CA ASP A 147 17.18 -21.15 -8.50
C ASP A 147 16.53 -20.82 -7.14
N VAL A 148 15.29 -20.34 -7.18
CA VAL A 148 14.49 -19.98 -6.00
C VAL A 148 14.26 -21.18 -5.09
N ALA A 149 14.24 -22.41 -5.63
CA ALA A 149 14.10 -23.63 -4.85
C ALA A 149 15.32 -23.90 -3.94
N GLN A 150 16.48 -23.28 -4.24
CA GLN A 150 17.71 -23.45 -3.45
C GLN A 150 17.83 -22.46 -2.29
N LEU A 151 16.90 -21.51 -2.17
CA LEU A 151 16.85 -20.56 -1.06
C LEU A 151 16.60 -21.30 0.27
N ARG A 152 17.22 -20.81 1.35
CA ARG A 152 17.11 -21.42 2.68
C ARG A 152 15.69 -21.38 3.25
N ILE A 153 14.93 -20.32 2.99
CA ILE A 153 13.54 -20.22 3.43
C ILE A 153 12.67 -21.07 2.48
N PRO A 154 11.93 -22.09 2.98
CA PRO A 154 11.06 -22.89 2.14
C PRO A 154 9.97 -22.03 1.47
N VAL A 155 9.85 -22.09 0.15
CA VAL A 155 8.82 -21.34 -0.60
C VAL A 155 7.42 -21.68 -0.11
N GLN A 156 7.15 -22.95 0.24
CA GLN A 156 5.86 -23.36 0.78
C GLN A 156 5.49 -22.64 2.09
N TYR A 157 6.48 -22.33 2.93
CA TYR A 157 6.23 -21.56 4.16
C TYR A 157 5.73 -20.15 3.84
N LEU A 158 6.35 -19.49 2.87
CA LEU A 158 5.93 -18.16 2.42
C LEU A 158 4.56 -18.22 1.72
N ALA A 159 4.30 -19.27 0.95
CA ALA A 159 3.03 -19.46 0.28
C ALA A 159 1.86 -19.62 1.26
N ASN A 160 2.07 -20.38 2.34
CA ASN A 160 1.07 -20.53 3.41
C ASN A 160 0.78 -19.20 4.14
N LEU A 161 1.71 -18.24 4.10
CA LEU A 161 1.55 -16.94 4.74
C LEU A 161 0.92 -15.89 3.82
N LEU A 162 1.21 -15.94 2.52
CA LEU A 162 0.95 -14.83 1.59
C LEU A 162 -0.05 -15.15 0.49
N THR A 163 -0.31 -16.42 0.20
CA THR A 163 -1.01 -16.86 -1.02
C THR A 163 -1.86 -18.10 -0.79
N ALA A 164 -2.35 -18.32 0.44
CA ALA A 164 -3.17 -19.49 0.80
C ALA A 164 -2.54 -20.85 0.38
N GLY A 165 -1.20 -20.92 0.42
CA GLY A 165 -0.43 -22.11 0.07
C GLY A 165 -0.08 -22.27 -1.41
N ASP A 166 -0.47 -21.35 -2.30
CA ASP A 166 -0.04 -21.34 -3.70
C ASP A 166 1.39 -20.78 -3.84
N THR A 167 2.33 -21.60 -4.29
CA THR A 167 3.74 -21.21 -4.41
C THR A 167 4.01 -20.34 -5.64
N ALA A 168 3.18 -20.38 -6.69
CA ALA A 168 3.47 -19.74 -7.95
C ALA A 168 3.63 -18.20 -7.85
N PRO A 169 2.75 -17.45 -7.15
CA PRO A 169 2.93 -16.01 -7.00
C PRO A 169 4.16 -15.64 -6.17
N VAL A 170 4.51 -16.47 -5.18
CA VAL A 170 5.71 -16.27 -4.34
C VAL A 170 6.97 -16.47 -5.16
N VAL A 171 7.07 -17.56 -5.94
CA VAL A 171 8.22 -17.81 -6.81
C VAL A 171 8.40 -16.66 -7.79
N ARG A 172 7.33 -16.24 -8.46
CA ARG A 172 7.34 -15.10 -9.39
C ARG A 172 7.89 -13.83 -8.74
N ALA A 173 7.43 -13.49 -7.54
CA ALA A 173 7.90 -12.30 -6.82
C ALA A 173 9.40 -12.39 -6.47
N LEU A 174 9.87 -13.56 -6.03
CA LEU A 174 11.29 -13.80 -5.71
C LEU A 174 12.17 -13.79 -6.96
N GLU A 175 11.73 -14.39 -8.06
CA GLU A 175 12.43 -14.37 -9.36
C GLU A 175 12.59 -12.95 -9.89
N ARG A 176 11.53 -12.13 -9.84
CA ARG A 176 11.58 -10.71 -10.23
C ARG A 176 12.57 -9.90 -9.38
N MET A 177 12.61 -10.16 -8.07
CA MET A 177 13.58 -9.53 -7.16
C MET A 177 15.03 -9.96 -7.47
N LEU A 178 15.26 -11.24 -7.77
CA LEU A 178 16.59 -11.74 -8.15
C LEU A 178 17.00 -11.24 -9.55
N ALA A 179 16.07 -11.14 -10.49
CA ALA A 179 16.29 -10.57 -11.81
C ALA A 179 16.74 -9.11 -11.73
N MET A 180 16.09 -8.30 -10.88
CA MET A 180 16.53 -6.93 -10.61
C MET A 180 17.96 -6.88 -10.08
N ARG A 181 18.32 -7.76 -9.13
CA ARG A 181 19.68 -7.81 -8.57
C ARG A 181 20.72 -8.21 -9.62
N ALA A 182 20.43 -9.23 -10.43
CA ALA A 182 21.33 -9.70 -11.48
C ALA A 182 21.52 -8.64 -12.58
N PHE A 183 20.43 -8.02 -13.05
CA PHE A 183 20.49 -6.93 -14.02
C PHE A 183 21.31 -5.74 -13.51
N GLN A 184 21.05 -5.30 -12.27
CA GLN A 184 21.79 -4.17 -11.71
C GLN A 184 23.26 -4.48 -11.46
N ARG A 185 23.60 -5.73 -11.11
CA ARG A 185 25.00 -6.16 -11.02
C ARG A 185 25.69 -6.05 -12.37
N ASP A 186 25.10 -6.62 -13.42
CA ASP A 186 25.71 -6.60 -14.76
C ASP A 186 25.86 -5.17 -15.30
N LEU A 187 24.89 -4.30 -15.01
CA LEU A 187 24.95 -2.89 -15.38
C LEU A 187 26.10 -2.15 -14.69
N HIS A 188 26.28 -2.34 -13.38
CA HIS A 188 27.27 -1.58 -12.61
C HIS A 188 28.68 -2.20 -12.62
N VAL A 189 28.81 -3.51 -12.76
CA VAL A 189 30.09 -4.23 -12.70
C VAL A 189 30.64 -4.45 -14.10
N GLU A 190 29.82 -5.00 -15.00
CA GLU A 190 30.24 -5.39 -16.35
C GLU A 190 29.96 -4.29 -17.40
N GLY A 191 29.21 -3.25 -17.03
CA GLY A 191 28.81 -2.17 -17.94
C GLY A 191 27.86 -2.61 -19.05
N ARG A 192 27.08 -3.69 -18.84
CA ARG A 192 26.23 -4.31 -19.87
C ARG A 192 24.78 -4.42 -19.43
N GLU A 193 23.86 -4.07 -20.33
CA GLU A 193 22.44 -4.35 -20.16
C GLU A 193 22.11 -5.81 -20.48
N ASN A 194 22.07 -6.67 -19.44
CA ASN A 194 21.69 -8.07 -19.62
C ASN A 194 20.16 -8.23 -19.73
N ARG A 195 19.63 -8.08 -20.95
CA ARG A 195 18.18 -8.18 -21.21
C ARG A 195 17.63 -9.60 -21.09
N GLU A 196 18.47 -10.63 -21.15
CA GLU A 196 18.05 -12.03 -21.03
C GLU A 196 17.51 -12.33 -19.63
N VAL A 197 18.15 -11.79 -18.58
CA VAL A 197 17.69 -11.89 -17.18
C VAL A 197 16.29 -11.32 -17.01
N LEU A 198 16.01 -10.20 -17.67
CA LEU A 198 14.72 -9.52 -17.59
C LEU A 198 13.64 -10.27 -18.36
N ALA A 199 13.98 -10.77 -19.55
CA ALA A 199 13.07 -11.59 -20.35
C ALA A 199 12.64 -12.86 -19.59
N GLN A 200 13.56 -13.50 -18.86
CA GLN A 200 13.25 -14.66 -18.02
C GLN A 200 12.22 -14.35 -16.93
N ALA A 201 12.27 -13.16 -16.32
CA ALA A 201 11.34 -12.75 -15.25
C ALA A 201 10.09 -12.00 -15.76
N GLY A 202 9.94 -11.86 -17.08
CA GLY A 202 8.87 -11.08 -17.70
C GLY A 202 8.88 -9.61 -17.28
N LEU A 203 10.06 -8.99 -17.25
CA LEU A 203 10.26 -7.58 -16.92
C LEU A 203 10.90 -6.83 -18.10
N THR A 204 10.59 -5.55 -18.21
CA THR A 204 11.24 -4.61 -19.13
C THR A 204 12.37 -3.86 -18.43
N VAL A 205 13.24 -3.23 -19.22
CA VAL A 205 14.30 -2.34 -18.69
C VAL A 205 13.69 -1.16 -17.92
N ALA A 206 12.58 -0.60 -18.40
CA ALA A 206 11.90 0.50 -17.73
C ALA A 206 11.34 0.07 -16.36
N GLU A 207 10.67 -1.09 -16.30
CA GLU A 207 10.14 -1.62 -15.04
C GLU A 207 11.26 -1.90 -14.03
N VAL A 208 12.34 -2.58 -14.44
CA VAL A 208 13.42 -2.91 -13.49
C VAL A 208 14.16 -1.66 -12.99
N GLN A 209 14.30 -0.62 -13.82
CA GLN A 209 14.86 0.66 -13.40
C GLN A 209 13.95 1.37 -12.39
N GLN A 210 12.62 1.34 -12.60
CA GLN A 210 11.66 1.87 -11.64
C GLN A 210 11.64 1.06 -10.33
N MET A 211 11.66 -0.28 -10.42
CA MET A 211 11.80 -1.15 -9.25
C MET A 211 13.05 -0.79 -8.46
N TYR A 212 14.20 -0.61 -9.12
CA TYR A 212 15.43 -0.21 -8.44
C TYR A 212 15.34 1.18 -7.80
N ARG A 213 14.75 2.16 -8.49
CA ARG A 213 14.51 3.49 -7.92
C ARG A 213 13.64 3.41 -6.66
N VAL A 214 12.50 2.74 -6.74
CA VAL A 214 11.53 2.69 -5.63
C VAL A 214 12.03 1.79 -4.49
N MET A 215 12.61 0.63 -4.79
CA MET A 215 12.94 -0.40 -3.79
C MET A 215 14.37 -0.32 -3.24
N ALA A 216 15.34 0.16 -4.03
CA ALA A 216 16.74 0.23 -3.62
C ALA A 216 17.17 1.65 -3.21
N ILE A 217 16.92 2.67 -4.05
CA ILE A 217 17.20 4.07 -3.69
C ILE A 217 16.20 4.54 -2.63
N ALA A 218 14.92 4.23 -2.88
CA ALA A 218 13.81 4.35 -1.93
C ALA A 218 13.69 5.74 -1.29
N ASN A 219 13.83 6.79 -2.10
CA ASN A 219 13.70 8.18 -1.66
C ASN A 219 12.38 8.41 -0.92
N TYR A 220 12.35 9.41 -0.03
CA TYR A 220 11.20 9.63 0.85
C TYR A 220 9.91 9.84 0.06
N GLU A 221 9.98 10.65 -1.00
CA GLU A 221 8.90 10.98 -1.93
C GLU A 221 8.46 9.80 -2.80
N ASP A 222 9.36 8.87 -3.11
CA ASP A 222 9.04 7.65 -3.87
C ASP A 222 8.37 6.59 -2.96
N ARG A 223 8.60 6.63 -1.65
CA ARG A 223 8.00 5.68 -0.69
C ARG A 223 6.62 6.09 -0.21
N PHE A 224 6.40 7.39 -0.03
CA PHE A 224 5.20 7.91 0.62
C PHE A 224 4.48 8.89 -0.31
N VAL A 225 3.55 8.34 -1.09
CA VAL A 225 2.68 9.12 -1.99
C VAL A 225 1.30 9.19 -1.35
N ILE A 226 1.10 10.21 -0.53
CA ILE A 226 -0.09 10.34 0.33
C ILE A 226 -0.76 11.69 0.02
N PRO A 227 -1.92 11.68 -0.65
CA PRO A 227 -2.66 12.91 -0.89
C PRO A 227 -3.27 13.44 0.41
N THR A 228 -3.53 14.73 0.49
CA THR A 228 -4.30 15.32 1.58
C THR A 228 -5.76 14.86 1.51
N SER A 229 -6.38 14.64 2.66
CA SER A 229 -7.82 14.41 2.74
C SER A 229 -8.55 15.74 2.76
N HIS A 230 -9.41 15.98 1.78
CA HIS A 230 -10.13 17.24 1.64
C HIS A 230 -11.32 17.32 2.63
N ARG A 231 -11.05 17.63 3.90
CA ARG A 231 -12.09 17.80 4.93
C ARG A 231 -13.05 18.97 4.63
N GLU A 232 -12.64 19.90 3.76
CA GLU A 232 -13.45 21.04 3.31
C GLU A 232 -14.73 20.68 2.57
N TYR A 233 -14.85 19.47 2.02
CA TYR A 233 -16.07 19.05 1.32
C TYR A 233 -17.19 18.62 2.28
N ALA A 234 -16.85 18.16 3.48
CA ALA A 234 -17.81 17.61 4.44
C ALA A 234 -18.08 18.55 5.63
N GLU A 235 -17.14 19.43 5.98
CA GLU A 235 -17.20 20.25 7.19
C GLU A 235 -16.98 21.76 6.89
N SER A 236 -17.56 22.63 7.73
CA SER A 236 -17.24 24.08 7.74
C SER A 236 -15.81 24.27 8.30
N THR A 237 -14.81 24.14 7.43
CA THR A 237 -13.38 24.24 7.81
C THR A 237 -13.00 25.59 8.40
N PHE A 238 -13.72 26.66 8.05
CA PHE A 238 -13.49 27.98 8.62
C PHE A 238 -13.86 28.05 10.10
N ASP A 239 -15.00 27.45 10.48
CA ASP A 239 -15.41 27.35 11.88
C ASP A 239 -14.49 26.43 12.68
N LEU A 240 -14.09 25.30 12.09
CA LEU A 240 -13.15 24.35 12.72
C LEU A 240 -11.76 24.97 12.90
N ARG A 241 -11.24 25.70 11.93
CA ARG A 241 -9.93 26.36 12.06
C ARG A 241 -9.91 27.39 13.21
N GLY A 242 -11.01 28.10 13.43
CA GLY A 242 -11.13 29.10 14.49
C GLY A 242 -11.49 28.55 15.87
N GLY A 243 -12.14 27.38 15.95
CA GLY A 243 -12.69 26.83 17.18
C GLY A 243 -12.11 25.49 17.64
N CYS A 244 -11.50 24.72 16.74
CA CYS A 244 -11.01 23.37 17.03
C CYS A 244 -9.75 23.41 17.91
N GLY A 245 -9.73 22.61 18.98
CA GLY A 245 -8.63 22.56 19.98
C GLY A 245 -8.97 23.25 21.31
N PHE A 246 -10.03 24.06 21.37
CA PHE A 246 -10.54 24.63 22.62
C PHE A 246 -11.55 23.69 23.29
N SER A 247 -11.05 22.69 24.02
CA SER A 247 -11.84 21.62 24.67
C SER A 247 -12.60 22.02 25.94
N PHE A 248 -13.14 23.25 26.01
CA PHE A 248 -14.01 23.71 27.09
C PHE A 248 -15.40 23.02 27.10
N GLY A 249 -15.63 22.05 26.20
CA GLY A 249 -16.88 21.30 25.98
C GLY A 249 -16.85 20.54 24.65
N ASN A 250 -18.02 20.13 24.13
CA ASN A 250 -18.16 19.39 22.85
C ASN A 250 -18.00 20.26 21.58
N GLY A 251 -17.30 21.40 21.63
CA GLY A 251 -17.27 22.39 20.55
C GLY A 251 -16.65 21.90 19.22
N CYS A 252 -15.89 20.81 19.26
CA CYS A 252 -15.21 20.21 18.11
C CYS A 252 -15.75 18.81 17.76
N SER A 253 -16.83 18.37 18.43
CA SER A 253 -17.41 17.05 18.23
C SER A 253 -18.63 17.13 17.32
N GLU A 254 -18.65 16.30 16.29
CA GLU A 254 -19.87 16.02 15.55
C GLU A 254 -20.76 15.09 16.40
N GLY A 255 -22.03 15.46 16.58
CA GLY A 255 -22.92 14.83 17.56
C GLY A 255 -23.70 15.79 18.45
N THR A 256 -23.63 17.10 18.17
CA THR A 256 -24.51 18.08 18.81
C THR A 256 -25.84 18.14 18.07
N SER A 257 -26.93 17.69 18.71
CA SER A 257 -28.27 18.12 18.33
C SER A 257 -28.40 19.63 18.55
N GLU A 258 -29.24 20.31 17.77
CA GLU A 258 -29.50 21.75 17.98
C GLU A 258 -29.93 22.05 19.41
N THR A 259 -30.68 21.11 20.02
CA THR A 259 -31.08 21.17 21.42
C THR A 259 -30.01 20.53 22.31
N SER A 260 -29.55 21.28 23.31
CA SER A 260 -28.63 20.81 24.34
C SER A 260 -29.35 20.81 25.70
N LEU A 261 -29.25 19.70 26.46
CA LEU A 261 -29.74 19.62 27.84
C LEU A 261 -29.11 20.67 28.77
N PHE A 262 -27.92 21.16 28.40
CA PHE A 262 -27.16 22.14 29.18
C PHE A 262 -27.29 23.57 28.64
N GLY A 263 -28.19 23.82 27.67
CA GLY A 263 -28.45 25.16 27.12
C GLY A 263 -27.28 25.78 26.33
N ALA A 264 -26.21 25.04 26.09
CA ALA A 264 -25.06 25.50 25.31
C ALA A 264 -25.35 25.38 23.81
N GLY A 265 -25.43 26.51 23.10
CA GLY A 265 -25.47 26.55 21.64
C GLY A 265 -24.09 26.31 21.01
N LYS A 266 -24.05 25.93 19.72
CA LYS A 266 -22.81 25.79 18.96
C LYS A 266 -22.11 27.15 18.87
N ARG A 267 -20.90 27.29 19.45
CA ARG A 267 -20.10 28.52 19.31
C ARG A 267 -19.74 28.69 17.83
N ARG A 268 -20.30 29.71 17.19
CA ARG A 268 -19.98 30.08 15.80
C ARG A 268 -18.78 31.02 15.79
N THR A 269 -17.86 30.81 14.85
CA THR A 269 -16.81 31.81 14.58
C THR A 269 -17.48 32.94 13.81
N ILE A 270 -17.78 34.06 14.48
CA ILE A 270 -18.38 35.23 13.82
C ILE A 270 -17.23 36.06 13.25
N PRO A 271 -17.01 36.12 11.93
CA PRO A 271 -16.05 37.06 11.37
C PRO A 271 -16.54 38.48 11.69
N VAL A 272 -15.72 39.24 12.42
CA VAL A 272 -15.97 40.67 12.61
C VAL A 272 -15.99 41.29 11.21
N LYS A 273 -17.14 41.84 10.78
CA LYS A 273 -17.22 42.58 9.51
C LYS A 273 -16.11 43.62 9.50
N ALA A 274 -15.16 43.48 8.58
CA ALA A 274 -14.23 44.55 8.30
C ALA A 274 -15.05 45.72 7.73
N THR A 275 -15.31 46.73 8.55
CA THR A 275 -15.72 48.04 8.07
C THR A 275 -14.57 48.60 7.24
N ILE A 276 -14.78 48.67 5.92
CA ILE A 276 -13.97 49.49 5.01
C ILE A 276 -14.19 50.96 5.38
#